data_AF-A0A9W8MGV3-F1
#
_entry.id   AF-A0A9W8MGV3-F1
#
_cell.length_a   1.000
_cell.length_b   1.000
_cell.length_c   1.000
_cell.angle_alpha   90.00
_cell.angle_beta   90.00
_cell.angle_gamma   90.00
#
_symmetry.space_group_name_H-M   'P 1'
#
loop_
_entity.id
_entity.type
_entity.pdbx_description
1 polymer ?
#
loop_
_entity_poly.entity_id
_entity_poly.type
_entity_poly.pdbx_seq_one_letter_code
_entity_poly.pdbx_strand_id
1 'polypeptide(L)' 'MVAKRRGKIINFCSLLTFQGGLTVPAYAAAKGALGQLTKALANEWSKDNVQVNGICPGYIKTDM' A
#
# COMPACT_ATOMS: atom_id res chain seq x y z
N MET A 1 8.98 -17.34 6.69
CA MET A 1 8.95 -17.27 8.17
C MET A 1 9.48 -15.90 8.59
N VAL A 2 8.75 -15.11 9.38
CA VAL A 2 9.24 -13.81 9.86
C VAL A 2 10.03 -14.02 11.15
N ALA A 3 11.37 -13.93 11.07
CA ALA A 3 12.26 -14.27 12.18
C ALA A 3 11.96 -13.51 13.48
N LYS A 4 11.60 -12.23 13.40
CA LYS A 4 11.32 -11.37 14.57
C LYS A 4 9.94 -11.61 15.20
N ARG A 5 9.03 -12.35 14.54
CA ARG A 5 7.65 -12.64 15.00
C ARG A 5 6.87 -11.41 15.51
N ARG A 6 7.20 -10.23 14.98
CA ARG A 6 6.49 -8.96 15.16
C ARG A 6 6.99 -7.94 14.14
N GLY A 7 6.12 -7.03 13.70
CA GLY A 7 6.53 -5.93 12.82
C GLY A 7 5.40 -4.98 12.44
N LYS A 8 5.76 -3.81 11.93
CA LYS A 8 4.84 -2.84 11.34
C LYS A 8 5.40 -2.44 9.99
N ILE A 9 4.55 -2.43 8.96
CA ILE A 9 4.89 -1.98 7.61
C ILE A 9 3.81 -1.00 7.18
N ILE A 10 4.22 0.18 6.70
CA ILE A 10 3.34 1.20 6.17
C ILE A 10 3.73 1.48 4.72
N ASN A 11 2.83 1.16 3.79
CA ASN A 11 2.99 1.45 2.38
C ASN A 11 2.40 2.82 2.03
N PHE A 12 3.03 3.54 1.11
CA PHE A 12 2.51 4.80 0.56
C PHE A 12 1.72 4.53 -0.72
N CYS A 13 0.41 4.40 -0.57
CA CYS A 13 -0.57 4.22 -1.64
C CYS A 13 -0.98 5.60 -2.22
N SER A 14 -2.18 5.70 -2.81
CA SER A 14 -2.75 6.94 -3.35
C SER A 14 -4.27 6.83 -3.38
N LEU A 15 -5.01 7.94 -3.52
CA LEU A 15 -6.41 7.89 -3.96
C LEU A 15 -6.58 6.98 -5.19
N LEU A 16 -5.59 6.97 -6.10
CA LEU A 16 -5.58 6.16 -7.31
C LEU A 16 -5.46 4.64 -7.05
N THR A 17 -5.29 4.22 -5.79
CA THR A 17 -5.48 2.83 -5.38
C THR A 17 -6.94 2.39 -5.51
N PHE A 18 -7.89 3.30 -5.38
CA PHE A 18 -9.33 3.02 -5.40
C PHE A 18 -10.05 3.55 -6.65
N GLN A 19 -9.48 4.57 -7.31
CA GLN A 19 -10.05 5.19 -8.50
C GLN A 19 -9.03 5.25 -9.64
N GLY A 20 -9.52 5.38 -10.88
CA GLY A 20 -8.66 5.65 -12.03
C GLY A 20 -8.05 7.06 -11.99
N GLY A 21 -6.84 7.20 -12.54
CA GLY A 21 -6.20 8.49 -12.80
C GLY A 21 -6.30 8.87 -14.27
N LEU A 22 -6.65 10.12 -14.57
CA LEU A 22 -6.56 10.66 -15.93
C LEU A 22 -5.09 10.86 -16.31
N THR A 23 -4.73 10.53 -17.55
CA THR A 23 -3.37 10.65 -18.13
C THR A 23 -2.24 9.87 -17.43
N VAL A 24 -2.52 9.16 -16.34
CA VAL A 24 -1.52 8.43 -15.53
C VAL A 24 -1.81 6.93 -15.35
N PRO A 25 -2.07 6.17 -16.43
CA PRO A 25 -2.53 4.77 -16.33
C PRO A 25 -1.51 3.86 -15.64
N ALA A 26 -0.21 4.03 -15.89
CA ALA A 26 0.84 3.24 -15.25
C ALA A 26 0.93 3.52 -13.75
N TYR A 27 0.80 4.78 -13.34
CA TYR A 27 0.80 5.16 -11.92
C TYR A 27 -0.43 4.63 -11.19
N ALA A 28 -1.61 4.75 -11.80
CA ALA A 28 -2.85 4.20 -11.24
C ALA A 28 -2.77 2.67 -11.09
N ALA A 29 -2.26 1.96 -12.11
CA ALA A 29 -2.04 0.52 -12.05
C ALA A 29 -1.07 0.13 -10.91
N ALA A 30 0.06 0.82 -10.79
CA ALA A 30 1.04 0.56 -9.74
C ALA A 30 0.47 0.81 -8.34
N LYS A 31 -0.28 1.90 -8.13
CA LYS A 31 -0.90 2.22 -6.84
C LYS A 31 -2.07 1.30 -6.49
N GLY A 32 -2.81 0.83 -7.48
CA GLY A 32 -3.81 -0.24 -7.31
C GLY A 32 -3.17 -1.56 -6.89
N ALA A 33 -2.09 -1.97 -7.57
CA ALA A 33 -1.32 -3.16 -7.24
C ALA A 33 -0.74 -3.10 -5.83
N LEU A 34 -0.20 -1.95 -5.41
CA LEU A 34 0.32 -1.75 -4.05
C LEU A 34 -0.77 -1.90 -2.98
N GLY A 35 -2.00 -1.46 -3.27
CA GLY A 35 -3.15 -1.67 -2.40
C GLY A 35 -3.48 -3.15 -2.20
N GLN A 36 -3.47 -3.94 -3.28
CA GLN A 36 -3.68 -5.39 -3.20
C GLN A 36 -2.52 -6.11 -2.51
N LEU A 37 -1.27 -5.71 -2.80
CA LEU A 37 -0.08 -6.25 -2.13
C LEU A 37 -0.14 -6.02 -0.62
N THR A 38 -0.54 -4.82 -0.18
CA THR A 38 -0.70 -4.49 1.25
C THR A 38 -1.66 -5.48 1.93
N LYS A 39 -2.80 -5.77 1.30
CA LYS A 39 -3.78 -6.73 1.83
C LYS A 39 -3.26 -8.17 1.83
N ALA A 40 -2.60 -8.59 0.76
CA ALA A 40 -2.03 -9.93 0.65
C ALA A 40 -1.00 -10.18 1.76
N LEU A 41 -0.08 -9.23 1.98
CA LEU A 41 0.94 -9.34 3.02
C LEU A 41 0.35 -9.24 4.44
N ALA A 42 -0.68 -8.40 4.63
CA ALA A 42 -1.39 -8.34 5.91
C ALA A 42 -2.01 -9.70 6.28
N ASN A 43 -2.61 -10.39 5.31
CA ASN A 43 -3.18 -11.72 5.51
C ASN A 43 -2.07 -12.74 5.81
N GLU A 44 -1.04 -12.80 4.97
CA GLU A 44 0.01 -13.81 5.05
C GLU A 44 0.82 -13.73 6.35
N TRP A 45 1.14 -12.52 6.81
CA TRP A 45 2.02 -12.30 7.97
C TRP A 45 1.27 -12.00 9.28
N SER A 46 -0.06 -12.09 9.27
CA SER A 46 -0.90 -11.95 10.47
C SER A 46 -0.50 -12.93 11.58
N LYS A 47 -0.25 -14.19 11.22
CA LYS A 47 0.22 -15.26 12.14
C LYS A 47 1.59 -14.99 12.77
N ASP A 48 2.33 -14.06 12.20
CA ASP A 48 3.66 -13.62 12.64
C ASP A 48 3.61 -12.30 13.42
N ASN A 49 2.42 -11.82 13.82
CA ASN A 49 2.22 -10.54 14.50
C ASN A 49 2.82 -9.36 13.71
N VAL A 50 2.78 -9.43 12.39
CA VAL A 50 3.18 -8.34 11.50
C VAL A 50 1.92 -7.65 10.99
N GLN A 51 1.88 -6.33 11.15
CA GLN A 51 0.79 -5.51 10.66
C GLN A 51 1.25 -4.74 9.44
N VAL A 52 0.55 -4.93 8.32
CA VAL A 52 0.85 -4.27 7.06
C VAL A 52 -0.34 -3.38 6.72
N ASN A 53 -0.11 -2.08 6.63
CA ASN A 53 -1.13 -1.09 6.31
C ASN A 53 -0.66 -0.18 5.19
N GLY A 54 -1.60 0.50 4.53
CA GLY A 54 -1.32 1.49 3.50
C GLY A 54 -1.97 2.81 3.84
N ILE A 55 -1.22 3.91 3.69
CA ILE A 55 -1.78 5.27 3.73
C ILE A 55 -2.00 5.70 2.29
N CYS A 56 -3.18 6.24 1.98
CA CYS A 56 -3.57 6.63 0.63
C CYS A 56 -3.77 8.15 0.56
N PRO A 57 -2.70 8.96 0.38
CA PRO A 57 -2.85 10.40 0.29
C PRO A 57 -3.65 10.82 -0.94
N GLY A 58 -4.38 11.93 -0.78
CA GLY A 58 -4.94 12.70 -1.89
C GLY A 58 -3.97 13.75 -2.40
N TYR A 59 -4.50 14.86 -2.89
CA TYR A 59 -3.68 15.99 -3.31
C TYR A 59 -3.04 16.64 -2.09
N ILE A 60 -1.71 16.62 -2.03
CA ILE A 60 -0.90 17.23 -0.98
C ILE A 60 0.10 18.15 -1.66
N LYS A 61 0.28 19.36 -1.12
CA LYS A 61 1.31 20.28 -1.58
C LYS A 61 2.68 19.72 -1.19
N THR A 62 3.48 19.38 -2.18
CA THR A 62 4.86 18.91 -2.06
C THR A 62 5.68 19.56 -3.17
N ASP A 63 7.01 19.49 -3.10
CA ASP A 63 7.91 20.08 -4.10
C ASP A 63 7.98 19.29 -5.43
N MET A 64 7.11 18.29 -5.62
CA MET A 64 6.99 17.50 -6.84
C MET A 64 6.42 18.29 -8.03
#